data_AF-A0AAD6QBG2-F1
#
_entry.id   AF-A0AAD6QBG2-F1
#
_cell.length_a   1.000
_cell.length_b   1.000
_cell.length_c   1.000
_cell.angle_alpha   90.00
_cell.angle_beta   90.00
_cell.angle_gamma   90.00
#
_symmetry.space_group_name_H-M   'P 1'
#
loop_
_entity.id
_entity.type
_entity.pdbx_description
1 polymer ?
#
loop_
_entity_poly.entity_id
_entity_poly.type
_entity_poly.pdbx_seq_one_letter_code
_entity_poly.pdbx_strand_id
1 'polypeptide(L)'
;MSCRGKDSVGEEVVKPYTPTTLDCDIGYFELVIKMYPQGRMSHHFREMREGDYLAVKGPKGRFKYQPNQVRAFGMIAGGTGITPMFQVTRAILENPDDKTNIHLIYANVTYEDILLKEEIDNLAIIFPNQFNVYYVLNQPPEGWEGGIGFISKEMIQSHCPPPATDVQVSSLPLPPCSPSSLTLTTNNLLIADFEVWTSTNEQGHGSPP
;
A
#
# COMPACT_ATOMS: atom_id res chain seq x y z
N MET A 1 -13.49 3.16 3.11
CA MET A 1 -14.94 2.96 3.38
C MET A 1 -15.23 1.50 3.72
N SER A 2 -16.45 1.14 4.13
CA SER A 2 -16.89 -0.24 4.33
C SER A 2 -18.04 -0.58 3.40
N CYS A 3 -17.92 -1.66 2.64
CA CYS A 3 -18.98 -2.20 1.80
C CYS A 3 -19.67 -3.34 2.54
N ARG A 4 -21.00 -3.42 2.42
CA ARG A 4 -21.82 -4.51 2.96
C ARG A 4 -22.41 -5.32 1.80
N GLY A 5 -22.25 -6.63 1.88
CA GLY A 5 -22.77 -7.59 0.92
C GLY A 5 -23.30 -8.85 1.60
N LYS A 6 -23.55 -9.89 0.80
CA LYS A 6 -23.98 -11.22 1.25
C LYS A 6 -23.07 -12.30 0.68
N ASP A 7 -22.76 -13.31 1.47
CA ASP A 7 -21.99 -14.47 1.00
C ASP A 7 -22.88 -15.54 0.35
N SER A 8 -22.27 -16.69 0.01
CA SER A 8 -22.93 -17.81 -0.66
C SER A 8 -24.05 -18.49 0.14
N VAL A 9 -24.12 -18.26 1.46
CA VAL A 9 -25.19 -18.79 2.31
C VAL A 9 -26.19 -17.70 2.71
N GLY A 10 -26.03 -16.48 2.18
CA GLY A 10 -26.91 -15.35 2.43
C GLY A 10 -26.59 -14.56 3.72
N GLU A 11 -25.49 -14.87 4.41
CA GLU A 11 -25.08 -14.13 5.60
C GLU A 11 -24.46 -12.78 5.23
N GLU A 12 -24.71 -11.77 6.07
CA GLU A 12 -24.12 -10.44 5.87
C GLU A 12 -22.60 -10.48 6.06
N VAL A 13 -21.89 -9.87 5.11
CA VAL A 13 -20.45 -9.65 5.17
C VAL A 13 -20.13 -8.18 5.00
N VAL A 14 -19.28 -7.65 5.87
CA VAL A 14 -18.80 -6.26 5.80
C VAL A 14 -17.29 -6.27 5.67
N LYS A 15 -16.76 -5.60 4.64
CA LYS A 15 -15.31 -5.49 4.42
C LYS A 15 -14.90 -4.04 4.13
N PRO A 16 -13.73 -3.62 4.64
CA PRO A 16 -13.17 -2.32 4.29
C PRO A 16 -12.60 -2.36 2.87
N TYR A 17 -12.80 -1.26 2.14
CA TYR A 17 -12.20 -1.01 0.83
C TYR A 17 -11.73 0.44 0.76
N THR A 18 -10.61 0.66 0.06
CA THR A 18 -10.13 2.00 -0.26
C THR A 18 -10.37 2.23 -1.75
N PRO A 19 -11.14 3.25 -2.13
CA PRO A 19 -11.28 3.59 -3.53
C PRO A 19 -9.96 4.07 -4.12
N THR A 20 -9.76 3.79 -5.41
CA THR A 20 -8.58 4.22 -6.19
C THR A 20 -8.77 5.61 -6.81
N THR A 21 -10.00 6.12 -6.78
CA THR A 21 -10.35 7.49 -7.15
C THR A 21 -9.94 8.49 -6.07
N LEU A 22 -9.76 9.73 -6.50
CA LEU A 22 -9.48 10.89 -5.67
C LEU A 22 -10.76 11.70 -5.41
N ASP A 23 -10.69 12.65 -4.49
CA ASP A 23 -11.81 13.54 -4.16
C ASP A 23 -12.19 14.47 -5.34
N CYS A 24 -11.33 14.61 -6.36
CA CYS A 24 -11.62 15.34 -7.59
C CYS A 24 -12.45 14.54 -8.62
N ASP A 25 -12.58 13.22 -8.44
CA ASP A 25 -13.38 12.36 -9.31
C ASP A 25 -14.86 12.46 -8.89
N ILE A 26 -15.62 13.32 -9.56
CA ILE A 26 -17.00 13.67 -9.15
C ILE A 26 -18.00 12.69 -9.74
N GLY A 27 -18.87 12.15 -8.88
CA GLY A 27 -20.06 11.38 -9.28
C GLY A 27 -19.87 9.87 -9.35
N TYR A 28 -18.64 9.37 -9.17
CA TYR A 28 -18.34 7.94 -9.12
C TYR A 28 -17.15 7.66 -8.20
N PHE A 29 -16.93 6.39 -7.88
CA PHE A 29 -15.70 5.90 -7.26
C PHE A 29 -15.39 4.53 -7.81
N GLU A 30 -14.10 4.18 -7.83
CA GLU A 30 -13.64 2.88 -8.32
C GLU A 30 -13.06 2.05 -7.19
N LEU A 31 -13.33 0.74 -7.24
CA LEU A 31 -12.79 -0.24 -6.30
C LEU A 31 -12.03 -1.31 -7.07
N VAL A 32 -10.74 -1.45 -6.77
CA VAL A 32 -9.96 -2.59 -7.25
C VAL A 32 -10.12 -3.74 -6.25
N ILE A 33 -10.74 -4.83 -6.71
CA ILE A 33 -11.09 -5.97 -5.86
C ILE A 33 -10.41 -7.22 -6.41
N LYS A 34 -9.45 -7.75 -5.64
CA LYS A 34 -8.93 -9.09 -5.91
C LYS A 34 -9.97 -10.14 -5.55
N MET A 35 -10.34 -10.97 -6.53
CA MET A 35 -11.35 -12.00 -6.36
C MET A 35 -10.72 -13.28 -5.82
N TYR A 36 -11.23 -13.75 -4.69
CA TYR A 36 -10.82 -15.03 -4.09
C TYR A 36 -11.91 -16.08 -4.33
N PRO A 37 -11.58 -17.30 -4.79
CA PRO A 37 -12.58 -18.33 -5.08
C PRO A 37 -13.52 -18.62 -3.90
N GLN A 38 -12.96 -18.71 -2.69
CA GLN A 38 -13.70 -18.97 -1.44
C GLN A 38 -13.93 -17.68 -0.62
N GLY A 39 -13.77 -16.51 -1.22
CA GLY A 39 -13.94 -15.23 -0.53
C GLY A 39 -15.42 -14.89 -0.33
N ARG A 40 -15.88 -14.74 0.92
CA ARG A 40 -17.27 -14.35 1.25
C ARG A 40 -17.73 -13.08 0.51
N MET A 41 -16.92 -12.03 0.56
CA MET A 41 -17.25 -10.78 -0.15
C MET A 41 -16.97 -10.87 -1.65
N SER A 42 -16.01 -11.69 -2.08
CA SER A 42 -15.79 -11.99 -3.50
C SER A 42 -16.99 -12.73 -4.11
N HIS A 43 -17.72 -13.53 -3.33
CA HIS A 43 -18.99 -14.10 -3.76
C HIS A 43 -19.99 -13.00 -4.09
N HIS A 44 -20.22 -12.07 -3.16
CA HIS A 44 -21.14 -10.95 -3.36
C HIS A 44 -20.85 -10.18 -4.66
N PHE A 45 -19.60 -9.76 -4.85
CA PHE A 45 -19.20 -9.00 -6.05
C PHE A 45 -19.34 -9.79 -7.35
N ARG A 46 -19.28 -11.13 -7.32
CA ARG A 46 -19.50 -11.97 -8.50
C ARG A 46 -20.98 -12.03 -8.91
N GLU A 47 -21.88 -11.91 -7.96
CA GLU A 47 -23.32 -11.97 -8.20
C GLU A 47 -23.91 -10.62 -8.64
N MET A 48 -23.23 -9.52 -8.28
CA MET A 48 -23.64 -8.17 -8.65
C MET A 48 -23.60 -7.97 -10.17
N ARG A 49 -24.57 -7.20 -10.66
CA ARG A 49 -24.69 -6.77 -12.06
C ARG A 49 -24.80 -5.26 -12.15
N GLU A 50 -24.58 -4.75 -13.35
CA GLU A 50 -24.84 -3.34 -13.64
C GLU A 50 -26.29 -2.98 -13.31
N GLY A 51 -26.49 -1.87 -12.60
CA GLY A 51 -27.79 -1.44 -12.07
C GLY A 51 -28.08 -1.89 -10.64
N ASP A 52 -27.31 -2.84 -10.08
CA ASP A 52 -27.44 -3.22 -8.67
C ASP A 52 -26.88 -2.15 -7.72
N TYR A 53 -27.40 -2.15 -6.49
CA TYR A 53 -26.98 -1.23 -5.43
C TYR A 53 -26.06 -1.92 -4.43
N LEU A 54 -24.94 -1.26 -4.11
CA LEU A 54 -24.02 -1.67 -3.03
C LEU A 54 -24.18 -0.75 -1.83
N ALA A 55 -24.44 -1.32 -0.65
CA ALA A 55 -24.48 -0.54 0.57
C ALA A 55 -23.06 -0.18 1.04
N VAL A 56 -22.77 1.12 1.13
CA VAL A 56 -21.45 1.65 1.52
C VAL A 56 -21.58 2.58 2.72
N LYS A 57 -20.63 2.48 3.66
CA LYS A 57 -20.50 3.38 4.82
C LYS A 57 -19.08 3.97 4.88
N GLY A 58 -18.95 5.29 4.91
CA GLY A 58 -17.66 5.98 5.00
C GLY A 58 -17.79 7.50 5.00
N PRO A 59 -16.66 8.22 4.96
CA PRO A 59 -15.28 7.70 5.00
C PRO A 59 -14.93 7.07 6.36
N LYS A 60 -13.98 6.14 6.35
CA LYS A 60 -13.41 5.52 7.56
C LYS A 60 -11.89 5.55 7.44
N GLY A 61 -11.22 6.10 8.44
CA GLY A 61 -9.77 6.30 8.46
C GLY A 61 -9.44 7.59 9.22
N ARG A 62 -8.29 7.63 9.90
CA ARG A 62 -7.79 8.83 10.57
C ARG A 62 -6.70 9.54 9.78
N PHE A 63 -6.13 8.85 8.79
CA PHE A 63 -5.06 9.40 7.98
C PHE A 63 -5.62 10.43 7.01
N LYS A 64 -5.16 11.66 7.15
CA LYS A 64 -5.37 12.75 6.20
C LYS A 64 -4.00 13.27 5.83
N TYR A 65 -3.65 13.11 4.56
CA TYR A 65 -2.41 13.67 4.03
C TYR A 65 -2.60 15.17 3.79
N GLN A 66 -1.56 15.95 4.06
CA GLN A 66 -1.48 17.36 3.66
C GLN A 66 -0.27 17.56 2.74
N PRO A 67 -0.39 18.38 1.68
CA PRO A 67 0.71 18.58 0.76
C PRO A 67 1.99 19.03 1.46
N ASN A 68 3.13 18.46 1.07
CA ASN A 68 4.43 18.76 1.66
C ASN A 68 4.54 18.53 3.19
N GLN A 69 3.65 17.73 3.79
CA GLN A 69 3.72 17.43 5.23
C GLN A 69 5.01 16.68 5.62
N VAL A 70 5.59 15.94 4.67
CA VAL A 70 6.85 15.21 4.82
C VAL A 70 7.71 15.39 3.57
N ARG A 71 9.04 15.33 3.72
CA ARG A 71 9.97 15.39 2.57
C ARG A 71 9.96 14.10 1.78
N ALA A 72 9.83 12.95 2.44
CA ALA A 72 9.72 11.66 1.78
C ALA A 72 8.76 10.70 2.48
N PHE A 73 8.14 9.83 1.68
CA PHE A 73 7.16 8.85 2.10
C PHE A 73 7.63 7.45 1.67
N GLY A 74 8.00 6.61 2.63
CA GLY A 74 8.26 5.19 2.43
C GLY A 74 6.96 4.40 2.56
N MET A 75 6.62 3.62 1.55
CA MET A 75 5.40 2.82 1.49
C MET A 75 5.77 1.36 1.30
N ILE A 76 5.20 0.50 2.13
CA ILE A 76 5.32 -0.95 1.99
C ILE A 76 3.93 -1.53 1.83
N ALA A 77 3.69 -2.15 0.68
CA ALA A 77 2.42 -2.77 0.35
C ALA A 77 2.61 -4.22 -0.08
N GLY A 78 1.53 -4.99 0.00
CA GLY A 78 1.46 -6.22 -0.78
C GLY A 78 0.04 -6.71 -0.99
N GLY A 79 -0.16 -7.42 -2.09
CA GLY A 79 -1.49 -7.80 -2.58
C GLY A 79 -2.44 -6.59 -2.67
N THR A 80 -3.64 -6.72 -2.10
CA THR A 80 -4.67 -5.67 -2.11
C THR A 80 -4.35 -4.44 -1.25
N GLY A 81 -3.31 -4.51 -0.40
CA GLY A 81 -2.85 -3.39 0.43
C GLY A 81 -2.33 -2.20 -0.37
N ILE A 82 -2.16 -2.34 -1.69
CA ILE A 82 -1.71 -1.27 -2.59
C ILE A 82 -2.72 -0.13 -2.74
N THR A 83 -4.02 -0.40 -2.69
CA THR A 83 -5.08 0.60 -3.00
C THR A 83 -4.99 1.90 -2.18
N PRO A 84 -4.83 1.87 -0.84
CA PRO A 84 -4.58 3.09 -0.07
C PRO A 84 -3.22 3.75 -0.33
N MET A 85 -2.16 2.98 -0.62
CA MET A 85 -0.86 3.57 -0.98
C MET A 85 -0.99 4.30 -2.31
N PHE A 86 -1.63 3.68 -3.30
CA PHE A 86 -1.91 4.25 -4.60
C PHE A 86 -2.74 5.54 -4.50
N GLN A 87 -3.76 5.58 -3.64
CA GLN A 87 -4.54 6.80 -3.40
C GLN A 87 -3.67 7.95 -2.87
N VAL A 88 -2.79 7.68 -1.91
CA VAL A 88 -1.86 8.70 -1.38
C VAL A 88 -0.84 9.11 -2.43
N THR A 89 -0.30 8.15 -3.18
CA THR A 89 0.67 8.41 -4.27
C THR A 89 0.06 9.33 -5.33
N ARG A 90 -1.16 9.04 -5.80
CA ARG A 90 -1.86 9.91 -6.75
C ARG A 90 -2.11 11.30 -6.17
N ALA A 91 -2.57 11.40 -4.92
CA ALA A 91 -2.83 12.68 -4.28
C ALA A 91 -1.58 13.57 -4.17
N ILE A 92 -0.40 12.99 -3.98
CA ILE A 92 0.89 13.69 -3.98
C ILE A 92 1.30 14.07 -5.41
N LEU A 93 1.41 13.08 -6.31
CA LEU A 93 2.01 13.29 -7.63
C LEU A 93 1.13 14.14 -8.56
N GLU A 94 -0.20 14.06 -8.44
CA GLU A 94 -1.12 14.86 -9.25
C GLU A 94 -1.30 16.28 -8.71
N ASN A 95 -0.74 16.60 -7.53
CA ASN A 95 -0.69 17.96 -7.00
C ASN A 95 0.62 18.65 -7.39
N PRO A 96 0.60 19.65 -8.29
CA PRO A 96 1.81 20.31 -8.78
C PRO A 96 2.59 21.07 -7.69
N ASP A 97 1.94 21.44 -6.60
CA ASP A 97 2.56 22.15 -5.47
C ASP A 97 3.21 21.20 -4.46
N ASP A 98 3.00 19.88 -4.61
CA ASP A 98 3.61 18.87 -3.74
C ASP A 98 5.00 18.46 -4.23
N LYS A 99 5.92 18.33 -3.28
CA LYS A 99 7.32 17.96 -3.50
C LYS A 99 7.73 16.75 -2.67
N THR A 100 6.80 16.09 -1.98
CA THR A 100 7.08 14.86 -1.25
C THR A 100 7.58 13.76 -2.20
N ASN A 101 8.76 13.20 -1.92
CA ASN A 101 9.27 12.03 -2.65
C ASN A 101 8.63 10.75 -2.13
N ILE A 102 8.34 9.80 -3.01
CA ILE A 102 7.65 8.55 -2.68
C ILE A 102 8.51 7.36 -3.07
N HIS A 103 8.63 6.43 -2.13
CA HIS A 103 9.33 5.17 -2.30
C HIS A 103 8.40 4.03 -1.96
N LEU A 104 8.00 3.23 -2.95
CA LEU A 104 7.08 2.12 -2.77
C LEU A 104 7.81 0.78 -2.92
N ILE A 105 7.78 -0.06 -1.89
CA ILE A 105 8.12 -1.48 -1.99
C ILE A 105 6.80 -2.24 -2.09
N TYR A 106 6.58 -2.95 -3.20
CA TYR A 106 5.34 -3.67 -3.46
C TYR A 106 5.58 -5.17 -3.64
N ALA A 107 5.08 -5.97 -2.70
CA ALA A 107 5.30 -7.42 -2.65
C ALA A 107 4.06 -8.25 -3.03
N ASN A 108 4.24 -9.22 -3.92
CA ASN A 108 3.18 -10.10 -4.41
C ASN A 108 3.70 -11.55 -4.55
N VAL A 109 2.80 -12.52 -4.74
CA VAL A 109 3.24 -13.93 -4.89
C VAL A 109 3.80 -14.14 -6.28
N THR A 110 2.99 -13.90 -7.32
CA THR A 110 3.42 -13.99 -8.72
C THR A 110 3.37 -12.63 -9.41
N TYR A 111 3.87 -12.54 -10.63
CA TYR A 111 3.82 -11.32 -11.44
C TYR A 111 2.38 -10.89 -11.74
N GLU A 112 1.49 -11.85 -12.01
CA GLU A 112 0.07 -11.63 -12.33
C GLU A 112 -0.73 -11.13 -11.12
N ASP A 113 -0.16 -11.28 -9.92
CA ASP A 113 -0.79 -10.80 -8.69
C ASP A 113 -0.57 -9.30 -8.44
N ILE A 114 0.30 -8.63 -9.22
CA ILE A 114 0.61 -7.19 -9.07
C ILE A 114 -0.59 -6.39 -9.56
N LEU A 115 -1.39 -5.88 -8.62
CA LEU A 115 -2.55 -5.04 -8.93
C LEU A 115 -2.08 -3.63 -9.29
N LEU A 116 -2.79 -2.98 -10.22
CA LEU A 116 -2.49 -1.62 -10.68
C LEU A 116 -1.09 -1.46 -11.28
N LYS A 117 -0.51 -2.53 -11.85
CA LYS A 117 0.88 -2.51 -12.30
C LYS A 117 1.12 -1.46 -13.39
N GLU A 118 0.25 -1.40 -14.39
CA GLU A 118 0.38 -0.47 -15.50
C GLU A 118 0.26 0.99 -15.01
N GLU A 119 -0.69 1.26 -14.12
CA GLU A 119 -0.90 2.57 -13.53
C GLU A 119 0.29 3.01 -12.67
N ILE A 120 0.84 2.11 -11.85
CA ILE A 120 2.01 2.37 -11.02
C ILE A 120 3.26 2.62 -11.88
N ASP A 121 3.50 1.78 -12.90
CA ASP A 121 4.62 1.95 -13.82
C ASP A 121 4.51 3.28 -14.59
N ASN A 122 3.30 3.63 -15.04
CA ASN A 122 3.05 4.90 -15.71
C ASN A 122 3.35 6.10 -14.79
N LEU A 123 2.95 6.05 -13.52
CA LEU A 123 3.31 7.09 -12.55
C LEU A 123 4.84 7.19 -12.37
N ALA A 124 5.56 6.07 -12.33
CA ALA A 124 7.02 6.07 -12.20
C ALA A 124 7.71 6.65 -13.45
N ILE A 125 7.13 6.43 -14.64
CA ILE A 125 7.62 7.01 -15.91
C ILE A 125 7.36 8.53 -15.97
N ILE A 126 6.19 8.98 -15.53
CA ILE A 126 5.79 10.40 -15.57
C ILE A 126 6.54 11.22 -14.51
N PHE A 127 6.75 10.65 -13.32
CA PHE A 127 7.37 11.32 -12.17
C PHE A 127 8.67 10.65 -11.70
N PRO A 128 9.67 10.46 -12.57
CA PRO A 128 10.85 9.64 -12.27
C PRO A 128 11.76 10.24 -11.18
N ASN A 129 11.65 11.56 -10.95
CA ASN A 129 12.42 12.24 -9.90
C ASN A 129 11.72 12.25 -8.53
N GLN A 130 10.45 11.85 -8.48
CA GLN A 130 9.60 11.99 -7.30
C GLN A 130 8.99 10.66 -6.84
N PHE A 131 8.83 9.68 -7.74
CA PHE A 131 8.27 8.38 -7.43
C PHE A 131 9.17 7.24 -7.86
N ASN A 132 9.52 6.38 -6.90
CA ASN A 132 10.28 5.16 -7.11
C ASN A 132 9.46 3.96 -6.63
N VAL A 133 9.39 2.91 -7.46
CA VAL A 133 8.75 1.64 -7.11
C VAL A 133 9.75 0.49 -7.21
N TYR A 134 9.72 -0.41 -6.24
CA TYR A 134 10.48 -1.64 -6.21
C TYR A 134 9.56 -2.83 -5.97
N TYR A 135 9.49 -3.73 -6.94
CA TYR A 135 8.64 -4.91 -6.90
C TYR A 135 9.37 -6.10 -6.27
N VAL A 136 8.67 -6.87 -5.44
CA VAL A 136 9.18 -8.09 -4.80
C VAL A 136 8.22 -9.25 -5.05
N LEU A 137 8.73 -10.37 -5.56
CA LEU A 137 7.92 -11.55 -5.88
C LEU A 137 8.40 -12.80 -5.16
N ASN A 138 7.46 -13.57 -4.60
CA ASN A 138 7.77 -14.87 -4.01
C ASN A 138 8.07 -15.95 -5.06
N GLN A 139 7.32 -15.92 -6.17
CA GLN A 139 7.41 -16.85 -7.29
C GLN A 139 7.59 -16.02 -8.58
N PRO A 140 8.79 -15.46 -8.79
CA PRO A 140 9.07 -14.62 -9.95
C PRO A 140 9.11 -15.45 -11.25
N PRO A 141 8.77 -14.84 -12.40
CA PRO A 141 9.05 -15.42 -13.71
C PRO A 141 10.57 -15.47 -13.99
N GLU A 142 10.96 -16.24 -15.01
CA GLU A 142 12.34 -16.24 -15.49
C GLU A 142 12.74 -14.84 -15.98
N GLY A 143 13.96 -14.40 -15.61
CA GLY A 143 14.47 -13.06 -15.96
C GLY A 143 13.97 -11.92 -15.07
N TRP A 144 13.36 -12.22 -13.92
CA TRP A 144 12.96 -11.18 -12.95
C TRP A 144 14.16 -10.48 -12.32
N GLU A 145 14.20 -9.15 -12.45
CA GLU A 145 15.28 -8.29 -11.92
C GLU A 145 14.92 -7.63 -10.57
N GLY A 146 13.69 -7.78 -10.11
CA GLY A 146 13.23 -7.23 -8.83
C GLY A 146 13.59 -8.12 -7.63
N GLY A 147 13.01 -7.79 -6.47
CA GLY A 147 13.22 -8.56 -5.25
C GLY A 147 12.61 -9.95 -5.35
N ILE A 148 13.25 -10.93 -4.71
CA ILE A 148 12.78 -12.32 -4.68
C ILE A 148 12.54 -12.74 -3.23
N GLY A 149 11.42 -13.42 -2.99
CA GLY A 149 11.03 -13.94 -1.69
C GLY A 149 10.21 -12.93 -0.90
N PHE A 150 10.57 -12.74 0.37
CA PHE A 150 9.89 -11.81 1.27
C PHE A 150 10.65 -10.50 1.37
N ILE A 151 9.94 -9.42 1.73
CA ILE A 151 10.57 -8.13 2.00
C ILE A 151 11.57 -8.30 3.15
N SER A 152 12.84 -8.07 2.85
CA SER A 152 13.93 -8.15 3.83
C SER A 152 14.31 -6.77 4.34
N LYS A 153 15.06 -6.73 5.45
CA LYS A 153 15.59 -5.49 6.02
C LYS A 153 16.49 -4.75 5.03
N GLU A 154 17.30 -5.49 4.28
CA GLU A 154 18.23 -4.96 3.28
C GLU A 154 17.47 -4.29 2.12
N MET A 155 16.35 -4.86 1.69
CA MET A 155 15.47 -4.24 0.68
C MET A 155 14.88 -2.92 1.19
N ILE A 156 14.41 -2.89 2.45
CA ILE A 156 13.88 -1.67 3.05
C ILE A 156 14.96 -0.60 3.14
N GLN A 157 16.15 -0.93 3.63
CA GLN A 157 17.26 0.02 3.76
C GLN A 157 17.74 0.56 2.41
N SER A 158 17.65 -0.25 1.34
CA SER A 158 18.11 0.13 0.01
C SER A 158 17.08 0.97 -0.77
N HIS A 159 15.79 0.70 -0.57
CA HIS A 159 14.73 1.29 -1.40
C HIS A 159 13.83 2.29 -0.68
N CYS A 160 13.76 2.30 0.65
CA CYS A 160 13.05 3.32 1.42
C CYS A 160 13.98 4.46 1.84
N PRO A 161 13.45 5.68 2.05
CA PRO A 161 14.23 6.78 2.59
C PRO A 161 14.79 6.41 3.97
N PRO A 162 16.03 6.83 4.30
CA PRO A 162 16.53 6.67 5.66
C PRO A 162 15.56 7.41 6.59
N PRO A 163 15.24 6.85 7.76
CA PRO A 163 14.29 7.53 8.59
C PRO A 163 14.85 8.89 9.04
N ALA A 164 13.94 9.82 9.33
CA ALA A 164 14.24 11.18 9.71
C ALA A 164 12.97 11.80 10.27
N THR A 165 13.07 12.93 10.96
CA THR A 165 11.90 13.63 11.52
C THR A 165 10.94 14.12 10.44
N ASP A 166 11.41 14.28 9.20
CA ASP A 166 10.65 14.71 8.03
C ASP A 166 10.32 13.58 7.05
N VAL A 167 10.45 12.32 7.49
CA VAL A 167 10.18 11.12 6.69
C VAL A 167 9.10 10.28 7.37
N GLN A 168 8.08 9.88 6.61
CA GLN A 168 7.05 8.97 7.09
C GLN A 168 7.17 7.62 6.38
N VAL A 169 7.16 6.53 7.17
CA VAL A 169 7.07 5.16 6.63
C VAL A 169 5.72 4.56 7.04
N SER A 170 4.99 4.03 6.08
CA SER A 170 3.72 3.34 6.33
C SER A 170 3.73 1.95 5.69
N SER A 171 3.21 0.98 6.42
CA SER A 171 2.93 -0.35 5.91
C SER A 171 1.47 -0.69 6.08
N LEU A 172 0.91 -1.39 5.11
CA LEU A 172 -0.41 -1.99 5.26
C LEU A 172 -0.32 -3.51 5.19
N PRO A 173 -1.11 -4.21 6.04
CA PRO A 173 -0.98 -5.64 6.19
C PRO A 173 -1.30 -6.34 4.87
N LEU A 174 -0.48 -7.35 4.59
CA LEU A 174 -0.71 -8.33 3.53
C LEU A 174 -2.05 -9.03 3.75
N PRO A 175 -2.75 -9.47 2.69
CA PRO A 175 -4.01 -10.19 2.83
C PRO A 175 -3.86 -11.43 3.74
N PRO A 176 -4.92 -11.84 4.47
CA PRO A 176 -4.87 -12.87 5.51
C PRO A 176 -4.47 -14.27 5.02
N CYS A 177 -4.37 -14.47 3.70
CA CYS A 177 -3.83 -15.69 3.10
C CYS A 177 -2.29 -15.75 3.08
N SER A 178 -1.62 -14.69 3.50
CA SER A 178 -0.17 -14.68 3.72
C SER A 178 0.13 -15.26 5.12
N PRO A 179 1.15 -16.14 5.30
CA PRO A 179 1.41 -16.77 6.58
C PRO A 179 1.51 -15.75 7.72
N SER A 180 0.92 -16.05 8.87
CA SER A 180 0.81 -15.15 10.04
C SER A 180 2.16 -14.57 10.49
N SER A 181 3.26 -15.26 10.19
CA SER A 181 4.63 -14.78 10.36
C SER A 181 4.91 -13.50 9.57
N LEU A 182 4.31 -13.26 8.41
CA LEU A 182 4.55 -12.07 7.59
C LEU A 182 3.96 -10.80 8.17
N THR A 183 2.74 -10.87 8.69
CA THR A 183 2.14 -9.72 9.37
C THR A 183 2.91 -9.39 10.64
N LEU A 184 3.37 -10.42 11.37
CA LEU A 184 4.21 -10.25 12.56
C LEU A 184 5.61 -9.77 12.21
N THR A 185 6.25 -10.26 11.15
CA THR A 185 7.60 -9.87 10.75
C THR A 185 7.63 -8.47 10.15
N THR A 186 6.68 -8.07 9.30
CA THR A 186 6.64 -6.68 8.79
C THR A 186 6.29 -5.70 9.91
N ASN A 187 5.33 -6.02 10.78
CA ASN A 187 5.00 -5.15 11.92
C ASN A 187 6.12 -5.14 12.98
N ASN A 188 6.76 -6.28 13.28
CA ASN A 188 7.88 -6.33 14.23
C ASN A 188 9.16 -5.75 13.65
N LEU A 189 9.45 -5.88 12.35
CA LEU A 189 10.58 -5.19 11.72
C LEU A 189 10.32 -3.69 11.70
N LEU A 190 9.10 -3.23 11.40
CA LEU A 190 8.80 -1.80 11.45
C LEU A 190 8.77 -1.24 12.87
N ILE A 191 8.25 -1.96 13.87
CA ILE A 191 8.25 -1.47 15.25
C ILE A 191 9.65 -1.60 15.86
N ALA A 192 10.31 -2.75 15.74
CA ALA A 192 11.63 -2.97 16.31
C ALA A 192 12.72 -2.22 15.57
N ASP A 193 12.71 -2.12 14.24
CA ASP A 193 13.72 -1.30 13.55
C ASP A 193 13.40 0.19 13.66
N PHE A 194 12.15 0.66 13.79
CA PHE A 194 11.89 2.07 14.08
C PHE A 194 12.35 2.42 15.51
N GLU A 195 12.07 1.58 16.52
CA GLU A 195 12.57 1.79 17.90
C GLU A 195 14.11 1.63 18.03
N VAL A 196 14.71 0.64 17.36
CA VAL A 196 16.18 0.41 17.38
C VAL A 196 16.91 1.48 16.57
N TRP A 197 16.33 1.97 15.47
CA TRP A 197 16.92 3.02 14.65
C TRP A 197 16.75 4.42 15.29
N THR A 198 15.63 4.72 15.94
CA THR A 198 15.51 5.97 16.72
C THR A 198 16.44 5.98 17.92
N SER A 199 16.59 4.85 18.62
CA SER A 199 17.46 4.77 19.81
C SER A 199 18.95 4.79 19.48
N THR A 200 19.37 4.33 18.29
CA THR A 200 20.77 4.46 17.84
C THR A 200 21.12 5.88 17.37
N ASN A 201 20.15 6.67 16.88
CA ASN A 201 20.37 8.06 16.47
C ASN A 201 20.25 9.09 17.60
N GLU A 202 19.61 8.76 18.74
CA GLU A 202 19.62 9.63 19.93
C GLU A 202 20.97 9.64 20.67
N GLN A 203 21.86 8.67 20.43
CA GLN A 203 23.19 8.60 21.08
C GLN A 203 24.30 9.37 20.34
N GLY A 204 23.97 10.10 19.25
CA GLY A 204 24.95 10.74 18.36
C GLY A 204 25.24 12.22 18.59
N HIS A 205 24.70 12.88 19.61
CA HIS A 205 24.98 14.31 19.90
C HIS A 205 25.70 14.49 21.25
N GLY A 206 26.96 14.06 21.28
CA GLY A 206 27.95 14.54 22.24
C GLY A 206 28.80 15.64 21.59
N SER A 207 28.67 16.86 22.08
CA SER A 207 29.37 18.06 21.61
C SER A 207 30.91 17.87 21.57
N PRO A 208 31.61 18.40 20.55
CA PRO A 208 33.07 18.47 20.57
C PRO A 208 33.56 19.60 21.50
N PRO A 209 34.83 19.54 21.95
CA PRO A 209 35.35 20.24 23.15
C PRO A 209 35.37 21.77 23.08
#